data_AF-A0A7W2F9G4-F1
#
_entry.id   AF-A0A7W2F9G4-F1
#
_cell.length_a   1.000
_cell.length_b   1.000
_cell.length_c   1.000
_cell.angle_alpha   90.00
_cell.angle_beta   90.00
_cell.angle_gamma   90.00
#
_symmetry.space_group_name_H-M   'P 1'
#
loop_
_entity.id
_entity.type
_entity.pdbx_description
1 polymer ?
#
loop_
_entity_poly.entity_id
_entity_poly.type
_entity_poly.pdbx_seq_one_letter_code
_entity_poly.pdbx_strand_id
1 'polypeptide(L)' 'MDTAHPPRRNTEMASIVDQAIALDARMGAANAWVFMETAQVPLSVVKRVLGMPAQRRSASRAN' A
#
# COMPACT_ATOMS: atom_id res chain seq x y z
N MET A 1 19.40 -30.88 6.55
CA MET A 1 19.52 -29.41 6.63
C MET A 1 18.73 -28.85 5.48
N ASP A 2 17.50 -28.40 5.69
CA ASP A 2 16.73 -27.64 4.70
C ASP A 2 15.79 -26.70 5.45
N THR A 3 16.24 -25.47 5.72
CA THR A 3 15.42 -24.41 6.28
C THR A 3 14.64 -23.74 5.14
N ALA A 4 13.51 -24.34 4.78
CA ALA A 4 12.54 -23.73 3.88
C ALA A 4 12.09 -22.37 4.47
N HIS A 5 12.61 -21.27 3.93
CA HIS A 5 12.17 -19.92 4.27
C HIS A 5 10.77 -19.71 3.72
N PRO A 6 9.75 -19.37 4.54
CA PRO A 6 8.40 -19.17 4.02
C PRO A 6 8.33 -17.86 3.21
N PRO A 7 8.00 -17.90 1.89
CA PRO A 7 7.82 -16.68 1.10
C PRO A 7 6.39 -16.16 1.31
N ARG A 8 6.04 -15.73 2.53
CA ARG A 8 4.69 -15.23 2.85
C ARG A 8 4.69 -14.10 3.87
N ARG A 9 5.45 -13.03 3.63
CA ARG A 9 5.47 -11.85 4.50
C ARG A 9 5.43 -10.55 3.69
N ASN A 10 4.32 -10.29 2.99
CA ASN A 10 3.77 -8.92 2.78
C ASN A 10 2.57 -8.80 1.82
N THR A 11 2.01 -9.89 1.29
CA THR A 11 0.94 -9.81 0.27
C THR A 11 -0.30 -9.07 0.75
N GLU A 12 -0.67 -9.20 2.02
CA GLU A 12 -1.83 -8.51 2.59
C GLU A 12 -1.59 -6.99 2.72
N MET A 13 -0.46 -6.59 3.31
CA MET A 13 -0.07 -5.18 3.41
C MET A 13 0.07 -4.53 2.02
N ALA A 14 0.64 -5.25 1.05
CA ALA A 14 0.74 -4.78 -0.33
C ALA A 14 -0.65 -4.55 -0.96
N SER A 15 -1.58 -5.48 -0.77
CA SER A 15 -2.96 -5.35 -1.26
C SER A 15 -3.69 -4.15 -0.63
N ILE A 16 -3.51 -3.93 0.68
CA ILE A 16 -4.08 -2.76 1.37
C ILE A 16 -3.49 -1.46 0.81
N VAL A 17 -2.19 -1.42 0.56
CA VAL A 17 -1.53 -0.24 -0.04
C VAL A 17 -2.03 0.02 -1.46
N ASP A 18 -2.17 -1.02 -2.30
CA ASP A 18 -2.66 -0.89 -3.67
C ASP A 18 -4.11 -0.37 -3.70
N GLN A 19 -4.96 -0.89 -2.80
CA GLN A 19 -6.34 -0.40 -2.64
C GLN A 19 -6.37 1.06 -2.16
N ALA A 20 -5.53 1.43 -1.20
CA ALA A 20 -5.44 2.81 -0.72
C ALA A 20 -5.01 3.79 -1.82
N ILE A 21 -4.07 3.40 -2.69
CA ILE A 21 -3.67 4.21 -3.85
C ILE A 21 -4.85 4.39 -4.82
N ALA A 22 -5.61 3.33 -5.09
CA ALA A 22 -6.80 3.42 -5.93
C ALA A 22 -7.90 4.28 -5.31
N LEU A 23 -8.11 4.20 -3.99
CA LEU A 23 -9.06 5.02 -3.24
C LEU A 23 -8.66 6.50 -3.27
N ASP A 24 -7.38 6.81 -3.09
CA ASP A 24 -6.90 8.18 -3.19
C ASP A 24 -7.15 8.77 -4.58
N ALA A 25 -6.88 8.00 -5.64
CA ALA A 25 -7.12 8.45 -7.00
C ALA A 25 -8.61 8.72 -7.31
N ARG A 26 -9.53 8.07 -6.60
CA ARG A 26 -10.99 8.19 -6.84
C ARG A 26 -11.69 9.17 -5.90
N MET A 27 -11.26 9.22 -4.64
CA MET A 27 -11.97 9.91 -3.54
C MET A 27 -11.05 10.82 -2.71
N GLY A 28 -9.76 10.88 -3.03
CA GLY A 28 -8.78 11.73 -2.36
C GLY A 28 -8.19 11.15 -1.07
N ALA A 29 -7.14 11.82 -0.59
CA ALA A 29 -6.21 11.25 0.37
C ALA A 29 -6.83 11.04 1.76
N ALA A 30 -7.82 11.85 2.13
CA ALA A 30 -8.53 11.70 3.39
C ALA A 30 -9.27 10.37 3.48
N ASN A 31 -9.95 9.95 2.39
CA ASN A 31 -10.67 8.68 2.37
C ASN A 31 -9.72 7.49 2.35
N ALA A 32 -8.62 7.59 1.59
CA ALA A 32 -7.57 6.57 1.59
C ALA A 32 -6.89 6.43 2.97
N TRP A 33 -6.70 7.54 3.68
CA TRP A 33 -6.13 7.54 5.03
C TRP A 33 -7.02 6.75 5.99
N VAL A 34 -8.32 7.07 6.04
CA VAL A 34 -9.27 6.39 6.92
C VAL A 34 -9.30 4.90 6.63
N PHE A 35 -9.28 4.51 5.34
CA PHE A 35 -9.20 3.09 4.95
C PHE A 35 -7.92 2.39 5.46
N MET A 36 -6.76 3.03 5.35
CA MET A 36 -5.51 2.45 5.83
C MET A 36 -5.46 2.39 7.38
N GLU A 37 -6.05 3.36 8.05
CA GLU A 37 -6.15 3.41 9.51
C GLU A 37 -7.06 2.30 10.06
N THR A 38 -8.23 2.08 9.44
CA THR A 38 -9.13 0.97 9.84
C THR A 38 -8.52 -0.40 9.57
N ALA A 39 -7.67 -0.52 8.54
CA ALA A 39 -6.87 -1.71 8.27
C ALA A 39 -5.62 -1.85 9.17
N GLN A 40 -5.47 -1.02 10.21
CA GLN A 40 -4.36 -1.01 11.16
C GLN A 40 -2.97 -0.86 10.52
N VAL A 41 -2.90 -0.16 9.39
CA VAL A 41 -1.62 0.11 8.72
C VAL A 41 -0.82 1.12 9.55
N PRO A 42 0.50 0.87 9.79
CA PRO A 42 1.32 1.79 10.55
C PRO A 42 1.36 3.20 9.93
N LEU A 43 1.30 4.24 10.78
CA LEU A 43 1.31 5.64 10.33
C LEU A 43 2.50 6.00 9.43
N SER A 44 3.67 5.38 9.65
CA SER A 44 4.85 5.57 8.80
C SER A 44 4.63 5.08 7.35
N VAL A 45 3.82 4.04 7.16
CA VAL A 45 3.42 3.52 5.85
C VAL A 45 2.36 4.42 5.23
N VAL A 46 1.34 4.83 5.99
CA VAL A 46 0.30 5.77 5.51
C VAL A 46 0.92 7.06 4.97
N LYS A 47 1.83 7.66 5.75
CA LYS A 47 2.56 8.88 5.34
C LYS A 47 3.41 8.66 4.09
N ARG A 48 4.03 7.49 3.93
CA ARG A 48 4.83 7.18 2.74
C ARG A 48 3.94 7.03 1.49
N VAL A 49 2.82 6.34 1.61
CA VAL A 49 1.91 6.03 0.49
C VAL A 49 1.13 7.27 0.04
N LEU A 50 0.59 8.03 0.99
CA LEU A 50 -0.26 9.19 0.70
C LEU A 50 0.51 10.51 0.64
N GLY A 51 1.59 10.66 1.41
CA GLY A 51 2.36 11.90 1.50
C GLY A 51 3.34 12.14 0.35
N MET A 52 3.59 11.15 -0.51
CA MET A 52 4.49 11.29 -1.68
C MET A 52 3.83 10.78 -2.97
N PRO A 53 2.82 11.50 -3.52
CA PRO A 53 2.14 11.10 -4.75
C PRO A 53 3.10 10.92 -5.93
N ALA A 54 4.19 11.70 -5.99
CA ALA A 54 5.22 11.58 -7.03
C ALA A 54 6.07 10.29 -6.98
N GLN A 55 6.08 9.57 -5.85
CA GLN A 55 6.82 8.31 -5.69
C GLN A 55 5.96 7.07 -5.92
N ARG A 56 4.66 7.23 -6.21
CA ARG A 56 3.78 6.15 -6.65
C ARG A 56 4.19 5.76 -8.06
N ARG A 57 5.32 5.07 -8.17
CA ARG A 57 5.89 4.61 -9.43
C ARG A 57 4.79 3.97 -10.24
N SER A 58 4.65 4.46 -11.46
CA SER A 58 3.90 3.88 -12.57
C SER A 58 4.29 2.42 -12.75
N ALA A 59 3.69 1.53 -11.95
CA ALA A 59 3.78 0.08 -12.12
C ALA A 59 2.80 -0.42 -13.20
N SER A 60 2.02 0.49 -13.79
CA SER A 60 1.29 0.27 -15.03
C SER A 60 2.15 0.72 -16.22
N ARG A 61 2.86 -0.26 -16.84
CA ARG A 61 3.22 -0.35 -18.28
C ARG A 61 4.66 -0.86 -18.50
N ALA A 62 4.80 -2.18 -18.63
CA ALA A 62 5.73 -2.86 -19.56
C ALA A 62 5.46 -4.39 -19.57
N ASN A 63 4.39 -4.80 -20.25
CA ASN A 63 4.35 -6.02 -21.06
C ASN A 63 3.31 -5.82 -22.17
#